data_AF-A0A7R7AQK3-F1
#
_entry.id   AF-A0A7R7AQK3-F1
#
_cell.length_a   1.000
_cell.length_b   1.000
_cell.length_c   1.000
_cell.angle_alpha   90.00
_cell.angle_beta   90.00
_cell.angle_gamma   90.00
#
_symmetry.space_group_name_H-M   'P 1'
#
loop_
_entity.id
_entity.type
_entity.pdbx_description
1 polymer ?
#
loop_
_entity_poly.entity_id
_entity_poly.type
_entity_poly.pdbx_seq_one_letter_code
_entity_poly.pdbx_strand_id
1 'polypeptide(L)'
;MTGKFAGLAIATVIAALALVNVALYDTPVDITPVASGKGHDGGPTSVAGSLQFPEAGDLSETFQRPLFTPTRRKFVPPPVAPPPPVEVAVAPVAPAPAPPPPEAPPAVAPSLLGISIQGGAAKALLRVAGSGAAVWYGNGETVDGWTVSAIDKDQAVLERDGKVARIPLYPPWKSGPPTPNAPEL
;
A
#
# COMPACT_ATOMS: atom_id res chain seq x y z
N MET A 1 11.05 -61.74 3.55
CA MET A 1 12.40 -61.16 3.73
C MET A 1 12.51 -59.67 3.34
N THR A 2 11.47 -59.05 2.76
CA THR A 2 11.52 -57.71 2.12
C THR A 2 11.56 -56.51 3.08
N GLY A 3 10.96 -56.59 4.27
CA GLY A 3 10.85 -55.45 5.19
C GLY A 3 12.15 -54.97 5.83
N LYS A 4 13.13 -55.88 6.02
CA LYS A 4 14.44 -55.53 6.62
C LYS A 4 15.30 -54.72 5.65
N PHE A 5 15.21 -55.03 4.35
CA PHE A 5 15.90 -54.28 3.30
C PHE A 5 15.30 -52.89 3.08
N ALA A 6 13.97 -52.76 3.17
CA ALA A 6 13.30 -51.47 3.13
C ALA A 6 13.68 -50.57 4.32
N GLY A 7 13.73 -51.13 5.54
CA GLY A 7 14.17 -50.40 6.73
C GLY A 7 15.62 -49.93 6.64
N LEU A 8 16.53 -50.78 6.13
CA LEU A 8 17.92 -50.40 5.90
C LEU A 8 18.03 -49.25 4.88
N ALA A 9 17.30 -49.32 3.77
CA ALA A 9 17.31 -48.28 2.75
C ALA A 9 16.81 -46.92 3.27
N ILE A 10 15.76 -46.91 4.09
CA ILE A 10 15.26 -45.68 4.72
C ILE A 10 16.30 -45.12 5.70
N ALA A 11 16.91 -45.97 6.52
CA ALA A 11 17.94 -45.54 7.47
C ALA A 11 19.15 -44.94 6.75
N THR A 12 19.58 -45.51 5.62
CA THR A 12 20.70 -44.95 4.83
C THR A 12 20.34 -43.60 4.21
N VAL A 13 19.10 -43.42 3.74
CA VAL A 13 18.64 -42.14 3.20
C VAL A 13 18.60 -41.06 4.28
N ILE A 14 18.07 -41.38 5.47
CA ILE A 14 18.03 -40.45 6.61
C ILE A 14 19.45 -40.07 7.04
N ALA A 15 20.37 -41.03 7.13
CA ALA A 15 21.76 -40.76 7.48
C ALA A 15 22.45 -39.86 6.44
N ALA A 16 22.19 -40.07 5.14
CA ALA A 16 22.71 -39.23 4.08
C ALA A 16 22.16 -37.80 4.16
N LEU A 17 20.85 -37.64 4.38
CA LEU A 17 20.21 -36.33 4.56
C LEU A 17 20.77 -35.57 5.77
N ALA A 18 20.97 -36.26 6.91
CA ALA A 18 21.55 -35.66 8.10
C ALA A 18 22.99 -35.19 7.85
N LEU A 19 23.80 -35.99 7.14
CA LEU A 19 25.17 -35.65 6.79
C LEU A 19 25.23 -34.44 5.85
N VAL A 20 24.35 -34.38 4.85
CA VAL A 20 24.21 -33.21 3.97
C VAL A 20 23.83 -31.97 4.77
N ASN A 21 22.85 -32.06 5.69
CA ASN A 21 22.42 -30.92 6.48
C ASN A 21 23.51 -30.38 7.42
N VAL A 22 24.32 -31.27 8.02
CA VAL A 22 25.50 -30.89 8.81
C VAL A 22 26.56 -30.22 7.93
N ALA A 23 26.81 -30.74 6.73
CA ALA A 23 27.75 -30.13 5.79
C ALA A 23 27.30 -28.73 5.34
N LEU A 24 26.00 -28.50 5.17
CA LEU A 24 25.45 -27.18 4.83
C LEU A 24 25.46 -26.19 6.00
N TYR A 25 25.44 -26.66 7.25
CA TYR A 25 25.36 -25.79 8.43
C TYR A 25 26.57 -24.85 8.56
N ASP A 26 27.77 -25.36 8.28
CA ASP A 26 29.02 -24.60 8.38
C ASP A 26 29.45 -23.95 7.05
N THR A 27 28.73 -24.19 5.95
CA THR A 27 29.04 -23.52 4.68
C THR A 27 28.55 -22.08 4.71
N PRO A 28 29.44 -21.06 4.62
CA PRO A 28 29.00 -19.68 4.54
C PRO A 28 28.25 -19.45 3.24
N VAL A 29 27.06 -18.87 3.33
CA VAL A 29 26.28 -18.45 2.16
C VAL A 29 26.95 -17.22 1.56
N ASP A 30 27.37 -17.32 0.31
CA ASP A 30 27.86 -16.17 -0.44
C ASP A 30 26.69 -15.21 -0.73
N ILE A 31 26.69 -14.08 -0.03
CA ILE A 31 25.72 -12.99 -0.19
C ILE A 31 26.32 -11.80 -0.96
N THR A 32 27.49 -11.98 -1.57
CA THR A 32 28.07 -10.91 -2.38
C THR A 32 27.11 -10.57 -3.52
N PRO A 33 26.96 -9.28 -3.86
CA PRO A 33 26.13 -8.89 -4.98
C PRO A 33 26.67 -9.53 -6.24
N VAL A 34 25.90 -10.44 -6.85
CA VAL A 34 26.15 -10.85 -8.22
C VAL A 34 26.06 -9.60 -9.08
N ALA A 35 27.19 -9.20 -9.68
CA ALA A 35 27.17 -8.21 -10.75
C ALA A 35 26.10 -8.66 -11.74
N SER A 36 25.27 -7.73 -12.22
CA SER A 36 24.27 -8.00 -13.27
C SER A 36 24.97 -8.44 -14.56
N GLY A 37 25.47 -9.66 -14.58
CA GLY A 37 25.85 -10.37 -15.79
C GLY A 37 24.55 -10.74 -16.46
N LYS A 38 24.39 -10.25 -17.70
CA LYS A 38 23.37 -10.62 -18.70
C LYS A 38 22.43 -11.72 -18.18
N GLY A 39 21.37 -11.28 -17.52
CA GLY A 39 20.40 -12.16 -16.88
C GLY A 39 19.80 -13.10 -17.91
N HIS A 40 19.52 -14.33 -17.51
CA HIS A 40 18.47 -15.10 -18.15
C HIS A 40 17.19 -14.28 -18.09
N ASP A 41 16.57 -14.09 -19.24
CA ASP A 41 15.45 -13.19 -19.51
C ASP A 41 14.20 -13.64 -18.73
N GLY A 42 14.14 -13.32 -17.44
CA GLY A 42 13.01 -13.62 -16.56
C GLY A 42 12.75 -12.58 -15.48
N GLY A 43 13.49 -11.46 -15.48
CA GLY A 43 13.11 -10.29 -14.69
C GLY A 43 11.91 -9.59 -15.33
N PRO A 44 11.01 -8.95 -14.55
CA PRO A 44 9.96 -8.12 -15.13
C PRO A 44 10.65 -7.14 -16.06
N THR A 45 10.32 -7.19 -17.35
CA THR A 45 10.78 -6.23 -18.34
C THR A 45 10.46 -4.86 -17.75
N SER A 46 11.50 -4.14 -17.33
CA SER A 46 11.32 -2.80 -16.80
C SER A 46 10.88 -1.95 -17.99
N VAL A 47 9.57 -1.78 -18.12
CA VAL A 47 8.92 -0.85 -19.06
C VAL A 47 9.11 0.59 -18.58
N ALA A 48 9.91 0.82 -17.53
CA ALA A 48 10.46 2.13 -17.24
C ALA A 48 11.36 2.53 -18.42
N GLY A 49 10.75 3.14 -19.44
CA GLY A 49 11.46 3.90 -20.45
C GLY A 49 12.47 4.82 -19.78
N SER A 50 13.52 5.17 -20.53
CA SER A 50 14.62 6.02 -20.05
C SER A 50 14.10 7.08 -19.09
N LEU A 51 14.40 6.91 -17.79
CA LEU A 51 14.11 7.94 -16.81
C LEU A 51 14.96 9.14 -17.22
N GLN A 52 14.35 10.06 -17.96
CA GLN A 52 14.93 11.37 -18.22
C GLN A 52 14.91 12.08 -16.88
N PHE A 53 15.98 11.92 -16.12
CA PHE A 53 16.22 12.75 -14.97
C PHE A 53 16.38 14.18 -15.49
N PRO A 54 15.54 15.14 -15.05
CA PRO A 54 15.80 16.52 -15.39
C PRO A 54 17.21 16.87 -14.93
N GLU A 55 17.93 17.66 -15.74
CA GLU A 55 19.22 18.24 -15.35
C GLU A 55 19.06 18.76 -13.91
N ALA A 56 19.86 18.22 -12.99
CA ALA A 56 19.79 18.66 -11.60
C ALA A 56 20.13 20.15 -11.59
N GLY A 57 19.10 20.99 -11.41
CA GLY A 57 19.27 22.43 -11.25
C GLY A 57 20.09 22.75 -10.01
N ASP A 58 20.17 24.02 -9.63
CA ASP A 58 20.89 24.41 -8.42
C ASP A 58 20.31 23.74 -7.16
N LEU A 59 21.07 22.79 -6.59
CA LEU A 59 20.70 22.04 -5.38
C LEU A 59 21.22 22.70 -4.09
N SER A 60 21.81 23.91 -4.16
CA SER A 60 22.42 24.61 -3.02
C SER A 60 21.45 24.74 -1.82
N GLU A 61 20.17 24.97 -2.08
CA GLU A 61 19.11 25.04 -1.05
C GLU A 61 18.95 23.73 -0.24
N THR A 62 19.23 22.58 -0.86
CA THR A 62 19.13 21.27 -0.17
C THR A 62 20.20 21.13 0.91
N PHE A 63 21.38 21.71 0.68
CA PHE A 63 22.48 21.70 1.66
C PHE A 63 22.29 22.75 2.77
N GLN A 64 21.64 23.87 2.47
CA GLN A 64 21.31 24.90 3.47
C GLN A 64 20.18 24.46 4.42
N ARG A 65 19.40 23.43 4.04
CA ARG A 65 18.19 23.01 4.77
C ARG A 65 18.18 21.50 5.02
N PRO A 66 19.09 20.98 5.87
CA PRO A 66 19.22 19.55 6.12
C PRO A 66 17.91 18.93 6.61
N LEU A 67 17.42 17.92 5.86
CA LEU A 67 16.11 17.30 6.02
C LEU A 67 15.89 16.63 7.38
N PHE A 68 16.97 16.26 8.08
CA PHE A 68 16.94 15.50 9.32
C PHE A 68 17.38 16.30 10.55
N THR A 69 17.40 17.64 10.47
CA THR A 69 17.66 18.47 11.65
C THR A 69 16.36 18.87 12.36
N PRO A 70 16.34 18.89 13.70
CA PRO A 70 15.18 19.34 14.48
C PRO A 70 14.76 20.78 14.17
N THR A 71 15.69 21.61 13.69
CA THR A 71 15.51 23.03 13.37
C THR A 71 15.05 23.29 11.93
N ARG A 72 14.50 22.28 11.24
CA ARG A 72 14.00 22.41 9.86
C ARG A 72 12.98 23.55 9.75
N ARG A 73 13.33 24.60 8.98
CA ARG A 73 12.42 25.70 8.65
C ARG A 73 11.46 25.29 7.54
N LYS A 74 10.16 25.59 7.68
CA LYS A 74 9.17 25.39 6.59
C LYS A 74 9.51 26.31 5.42
N PHE A 75 9.30 25.84 4.19
CA PHE A 75 9.42 26.70 3.01
C PHE A 75 8.27 27.71 3.02
N VAL A 76 8.61 28.99 2.84
CA VAL A 76 7.63 30.06 2.62
C VAL A 76 7.83 30.49 1.16
N PRO A 77 6.84 30.26 0.27
CA PRO A 77 6.92 30.73 -1.11
C PRO A 77 7.10 32.25 -1.13
N PRO A 78 7.87 32.80 -2.09
CA PRO A 78 7.88 34.24 -2.31
C PRO A 78 6.45 34.72 -2.61
N PRO A 79 6.09 35.96 -2.22
CA PRO A 79 4.78 36.52 -2.51
C PRO A 79 4.48 36.46 -4.00
N VAL A 80 3.46 35.70 -4.39
CA VAL A 80 2.97 35.66 -5.77
C VAL A 80 2.24 36.98 -6.02
N ALA A 81 2.68 37.74 -7.04
CA ALA A 81 1.97 38.94 -7.47
C ALA A 81 0.51 38.57 -7.83
N PRO A 82 -0.50 39.37 -7.45
CA PRO A 82 -1.88 39.09 -7.80
C PRO A 82 -2.01 38.96 -9.33
N PRO A 83 -2.63 37.89 -9.85
CA PRO A 83 -2.94 37.82 -11.27
C PRO A 83 -3.89 38.98 -11.63
N PRO A 84 -3.77 39.56 -12.84
CA PRO A 84 -4.71 40.56 -13.30
C PRO A 84 -6.13 39.98 -13.31
N PRO A 85 -7.17 40.79 -13.02
CA PRO A 85 -8.55 40.32 -13.07
C PRO A 85 -8.87 39.78 -14.46
N VAL A 86 -9.03 38.46 -14.57
CA VAL A 86 -9.63 37.83 -15.75
C VAL A 86 -11.14 37.86 -15.57
N GLU A 87 -11.82 38.58 -16.45
CA GLU A 87 -13.28 38.53 -16.58
C GLU A 87 -13.69 37.08 -16.91
N VAL A 88 -14.29 36.42 -15.93
CA VAL A 88 -14.85 35.08 -16.11
C VAL A 88 -16.19 35.24 -16.83
N ALA A 89 -16.21 34.98 -18.13
CA ALA A 89 -17.45 34.75 -18.85
C ALA A 89 -18.15 33.53 -18.25
N VAL A 90 -19.33 33.76 -17.67
CA VAL A 90 -20.14 32.71 -17.03
C VAL A 90 -20.70 31.81 -18.13
N ALA A 91 -20.11 30.62 -18.32
CA ALA A 91 -20.74 29.53 -19.03
C ALA A 91 -21.87 28.93 -18.16
N PRO A 92 -23.01 28.50 -18.74
CA PRO A 92 -24.08 27.88 -17.96
C PRO A 92 -23.59 26.58 -17.33
N VAL A 93 -23.56 26.54 -16.01
CA VAL A 93 -23.27 25.34 -15.21
C VAL A 93 -24.50 24.44 -15.26
N ALA A 94 -24.35 23.25 -15.85
CA ALA A 94 -25.33 22.18 -15.70
C ALA A 94 -25.43 21.78 -14.21
N PRO A 95 -26.62 21.47 -13.67
CA PRO A 95 -26.78 21.16 -12.26
C PRO A 95 -25.89 19.97 -11.84
N ALA A 96 -25.04 20.19 -10.84
CA ALA A 96 -24.33 19.11 -10.17
C ALA A 96 -25.36 18.17 -9.49
N PRO A 97 -25.20 16.84 -9.59
CA PRO A 97 -26.04 15.90 -8.85
C PRO A 97 -26.00 16.20 -7.35
N ALA A 98 -27.17 16.22 -6.72
CA ALA A 98 -27.28 16.50 -5.29
C ALA A 98 -26.46 15.47 -4.47
N PRO A 99 -25.75 15.91 -3.40
CA PRO A 99 -25.12 14.98 -2.48
C PRO A 99 -26.19 14.08 -1.85
N PRO A 100 -25.95 12.76 -1.77
CA PRO A 100 -26.92 11.83 -1.20
C PRO A 100 -27.21 12.19 0.28
N PRO A 101 -28.44 11.92 0.77
CA PRO A 101 -28.83 12.22 2.15
C PRO A 101 -27.90 11.56 3.17
N PRO A 102 -27.67 12.17 4.34
CA PRO A 102 -26.95 11.52 5.43
C PRO A 102 -27.78 10.32 5.93
N GLU A 103 -27.34 9.10 5.59
CA GLU A 103 -27.99 7.87 6.03
C GLU A 103 -27.71 7.60 7.51
N ALA A 104 -28.74 7.10 8.22
CA ALA A 104 -28.68 6.67 9.61
C ALA A 104 -27.51 5.69 9.85
N PRO A 105 -26.87 5.71 11.03
CA PRO A 105 -25.65 4.97 11.30
C PRO A 105 -25.85 3.48 10.96
N PRO A 106 -25.16 2.94 9.94
CA PRO A 106 -25.26 1.55 9.60
C PRO A 106 -24.70 0.68 10.74
N ALA A 107 -25.06 -0.60 10.75
CA ALA A 107 -24.27 -1.59 11.47
C ALA A 107 -22.79 -1.36 11.13
N VAL A 108 -21.91 -1.32 12.13
CA VAL A 108 -20.52 -0.86 11.97
C VAL A 108 -19.87 -1.65 10.83
N ALA A 109 -19.60 -0.97 9.71
CA ALA A 109 -19.01 -1.62 8.57
C ALA A 109 -17.59 -2.11 8.91
N PRO A 110 -17.16 -3.27 8.39
CA PRO A 110 -15.81 -3.78 8.57
C PRO A 110 -14.77 -2.73 8.18
N SER A 111 -13.69 -2.62 8.94
CA SER A 111 -12.59 -1.73 8.60
C SER A 111 -11.79 -2.30 7.44
N LEU A 112 -11.53 -1.48 6.42
CA LEU A 112 -10.64 -1.80 5.32
C LEU A 112 -9.20 -1.50 5.72
N LEU A 113 -8.34 -2.52 5.67
CA LEU A 113 -6.93 -2.42 6.09
C LEU A 113 -5.95 -2.52 4.94
N GLY A 114 -6.36 -3.11 3.81
CA GLY A 114 -5.48 -3.35 2.68
C GLY A 114 -6.24 -3.75 1.44
N ILE A 115 -5.61 -3.53 0.29
CA ILE A 115 -6.12 -3.92 -1.02
C ILE A 115 -4.97 -4.61 -1.76
N SER A 116 -5.26 -5.75 -2.38
CA SER A 116 -4.35 -6.49 -3.24
C SER A 116 -4.97 -6.65 -4.62
N ILE A 117 -4.27 -6.20 -5.65
CA ILE A 117 -4.69 -6.35 -7.04
C ILE A 117 -3.60 -7.14 -7.76
N GLN A 118 -3.95 -8.33 -8.24
CA GLN A 118 -3.03 -9.21 -8.98
C GLN A 118 -3.76 -9.84 -10.18
N GLY A 119 -3.20 -9.69 -11.38
CA GLY A 119 -3.71 -10.36 -12.58
C GLY A 119 -5.18 -10.06 -12.92
N GLY A 120 -5.69 -8.87 -12.56
CA GLY A 120 -7.08 -8.48 -12.78
C GLY A 120 -8.06 -8.91 -11.68
N ALA A 121 -7.61 -9.67 -10.68
CA ALA A 121 -8.38 -9.98 -9.48
C ALA A 121 -8.02 -9.01 -8.35
N ALA A 122 -9.04 -8.48 -7.67
CA ALA A 122 -8.88 -7.61 -6.51
C ALA A 122 -9.38 -8.32 -5.25
N LYS A 123 -8.65 -8.15 -4.14
CA LYS A 123 -9.02 -8.61 -2.80
C LYS A 123 -8.86 -7.47 -1.80
N ALA A 124 -9.78 -7.40 -0.84
CA ALA A 124 -9.79 -6.43 0.25
C ALA A 124 -9.53 -7.14 1.58
N LEU A 125 -8.61 -6.61 2.37
CA LEU A 125 -8.34 -7.08 3.73
C LEU A 125 -9.30 -6.39 4.68
N LEU A 126 -10.29 -7.12 5.18
CA LEU A 126 -11.36 -6.59 6.01
C LEU A 126 -11.24 -7.11 7.44
N ARG A 127 -11.44 -6.22 8.40
CA ARG A 127 -11.51 -6.54 9.84
C ARG A 127 -12.88 -6.19 10.39
N VAL A 128 -13.57 -7.19 10.92
CA VAL A 128 -14.86 -7.00 11.60
C VAL A 128 -14.66 -6.21 12.90
N ALA A 129 -15.59 -5.33 13.23
CA ALA A 129 -15.54 -4.57 14.48
C ALA A 129 -15.52 -5.52 15.69
N GLY A 130 -14.54 -5.35 16.59
CA GLY A 130 -14.34 -6.23 17.75
C GLY A 130 -13.51 -7.50 17.47
N SER A 131 -13.23 -7.82 16.21
CA SER A 131 -12.28 -8.89 15.86
C SER A 131 -10.85 -8.36 15.80
N GLY A 132 -9.90 -9.10 16.38
CA GLY A 132 -8.46 -8.85 16.20
C GLY A 132 -7.91 -9.37 14.87
N ALA A 133 -8.65 -10.23 14.17
CA ALA A 133 -8.22 -10.87 12.93
C ALA A 133 -8.79 -10.16 11.70
N ALA A 134 -7.93 -9.96 10.70
CA ALA A 134 -8.30 -9.44 9.38
C ALA A 134 -8.16 -10.55 8.33
N VAL A 135 -9.12 -10.62 7.40
CA VAL A 135 -9.20 -11.68 6.38
C VAL A 135 -9.36 -11.06 5.00
N TRP A 136 -8.79 -11.71 3.99
CA TRP A 136 -8.87 -11.27 2.60
C TRP A 136 -10.18 -11.75 1.95
N TYR A 137 -10.94 -10.81 1.39
CA TYR A 137 -12.19 -11.07 0.69
C TYR A 137 -12.13 -10.59 -0.76
N GLY A 138 -12.67 -11.37 -1.69
CA GLY A 138 -12.87 -10.97 -3.10
C GLY A 138 -14.23 -10.32 -3.35
N ASN A 139 -14.45 -9.81 -4.56
CA ASN A 139 -15.77 -9.37 -5.01
C ASN A 139 -16.79 -10.52 -4.91
N GLY A 140 -17.97 -10.23 -4.37
CA GLY A 140 -19.07 -11.17 -4.16
C GLY A 140 -19.00 -11.96 -2.85
N GLU A 141 -17.91 -11.90 -2.10
CA GLU A 141 -17.80 -12.57 -0.80
C GLU A 141 -18.44 -11.75 0.33
N THR A 142 -18.96 -12.45 1.34
CA THR A 142 -19.69 -11.83 2.45
C THR A 142 -18.89 -11.90 3.75
N VAL A 143 -18.83 -10.79 4.48
CA VAL A 143 -18.20 -10.63 5.79
C VAL A 143 -19.16 -9.98 6.78
N ASP A 144 -19.46 -10.67 7.88
CA ASP A 144 -20.37 -10.21 8.93
C ASP A 144 -21.80 -9.86 8.44
N GLY A 145 -22.18 -10.23 7.22
CA GLY A 145 -23.43 -9.82 6.55
C GLY A 145 -23.28 -8.65 5.57
N TRP A 146 -22.07 -8.14 5.34
CA TRP A 146 -21.75 -7.21 4.25
C TRP A 146 -21.16 -7.99 3.08
N THR A 147 -21.70 -7.80 1.88
CA THR A 147 -21.16 -8.38 0.65
C THR A 147 -20.24 -7.37 -0.03
N VAL A 148 -19.04 -7.80 -0.44
CA VAL A 148 -18.11 -6.92 -1.16
C VAL A 148 -18.57 -6.78 -2.61
N SER A 149 -19.13 -5.62 -2.97
CA SER A 149 -19.68 -5.40 -4.32
C SER A 149 -18.62 -4.93 -5.32
N ALA A 150 -17.64 -4.13 -4.87
CA ALA A 150 -16.51 -3.70 -5.70
C ALA A 150 -15.27 -3.41 -4.86
N ILE A 151 -14.10 -3.59 -5.46
CA ILE A 151 -12.80 -3.25 -4.88
C ILE A 151 -12.02 -2.44 -5.91
N ASP A 152 -11.70 -1.20 -5.57
CA ASP A 152 -10.84 -0.30 -6.36
C ASP A 152 -9.44 -0.23 -5.74
N LYS A 153 -8.56 0.61 -6.29
CA LYS A 153 -7.17 0.77 -5.81
C LYS A 153 -7.04 1.39 -4.42
N ASP A 154 -8.02 2.17 -3.97
CA ASP A 154 -7.97 3.00 -2.78
C ASP A 154 -9.26 2.94 -1.93
N GLN A 155 -10.22 2.11 -2.32
CA GLN A 155 -11.49 1.95 -1.62
C GLN A 155 -12.10 0.57 -1.87
N ALA A 156 -12.95 0.14 -0.95
CA ALA A 156 -13.84 -1.01 -1.14
C ALA A 156 -15.30 -0.57 -0.96
N VAL A 157 -16.18 -1.15 -1.76
CA VAL A 157 -17.63 -0.94 -1.70
C VAL A 157 -18.26 -2.20 -1.12
N LEU A 158 -18.98 -2.02 -0.03
CA LEU A 158 -19.69 -3.09 0.67
C LEU A 158 -21.19 -2.83 0.59
N GLU A 159 -21.97 -3.87 0.45
CA GLU A 159 -23.42 -3.81 0.36
C GLU A 159 -24.08 -4.71 1.40
N ARG A 160 -25.14 -4.21 2.05
CA ARG A 160 -25.98 -4.99 2.97
C ARG A 160 -27.41 -4.47 2.90
N ASP A 161 -28.38 -5.35 2.65
CA ASP A 161 -29.81 -5.01 2.64
C ASP A 161 -30.15 -3.77 1.78
N GLY A 162 -29.49 -3.63 0.62
CA GLY A 162 -29.64 -2.49 -0.29
C GLY A 162 -28.90 -1.21 0.13
N LYS A 163 -28.18 -1.24 1.25
CA LYS A 163 -27.32 -0.13 1.71
C LYS A 163 -25.90 -0.31 1.23
N VAL A 164 -25.31 0.76 0.72
CA VAL A 164 -23.95 0.76 0.16
C VAL A 164 -23.02 1.57 1.05
N ALA A 165 -21.98 0.92 1.58
CA ALA A 165 -20.91 1.55 2.33
C ALA A 165 -19.63 1.62 1.49
N ARG A 166 -19.19 2.84 1.17
CA ARG A 166 -17.88 3.07 0.55
C ARG A 166 -16.85 3.34 1.62
N ILE A 167 -15.84 2.50 1.69
CA ILE A 167 -14.80 2.55 2.73
C ILE A 167 -13.48 2.88 2.05
N PRO A 168 -12.93 4.10 2.23
CA PRO A 168 -11.61 4.43 1.73
C PRO A 168 -10.54 3.69 2.52
N LEU A 169 -9.50 3.22 1.84
CA LEU A 169 -8.32 2.62 2.46
C LEU A 169 -7.54 3.65 3.27
N TYR A 170 -7.53 4.91 2.80
CA TYR A 170 -6.83 6.02 3.43
C TYR A 170 -7.86 7.06 3.91
N PRO A 171 -8.19 7.08 5.21
CA PRO A 171 -9.03 8.15 5.73
C PRO A 171 -8.30 9.49 5.61
N PRO A 172 -9.02 10.59 5.32
CA PRO A 172 -8.41 11.92 5.29
C PRO A 172 -7.79 12.23 6.65
N TRP A 173 -6.56 12.74 6.62
CA TRP A 173 -5.89 13.19 7.84
C TRP A 173 -6.75 14.27 8.51
N LYS A 174 -7.10 14.07 9.77
CA LYS A 174 -7.81 15.08 10.56
C LYS A 174 -6.80 16.15 10.96
N SER A 175 -6.79 17.30 10.28
CA SER A 175 -6.10 18.50 10.76
C SER A 175 -6.69 18.87 12.11
N GLY A 176 -5.93 18.69 13.19
CA GLY A 176 -6.27 19.27 14.47
C GLY A 176 -6.34 20.80 14.35
N PRO A 177 -7.17 21.49 15.16
CA PRO A 177 -7.19 22.94 15.17
C PRO A 177 -5.77 23.46 15.46
N PRO A 178 -5.31 24.53 14.79
CA PRO A 178 -4.02 25.13 15.09
C PRO A 178 -4.04 25.56 16.56
N THR A 179 -3.21 24.95 17.40
CA THR A 179 -2.98 25.40 18.78
C THR A 179 -2.49 26.84 18.73
N PRO A 180 -3.26 27.82 19.20
CA PRO A 180 -2.76 29.16 19.40
C PRO A 180 -1.85 29.13 20.63
N ASN A 181 -0.66 29.72 20.50
CA ASN A 181 0.28 30.02 21.59
C ASN A 181 1.24 28.88 21.97
N ALA A 182 2.40 28.85 21.30
CA ALA A 182 3.65 28.55 22.00
C ALA A 182 4.33 29.89 22.30
N PRO A 183 4.68 30.20 23.56
CA PRO A 183 5.41 31.42 23.87
C PRO A 183 6.81 31.37 23.25
N GLU A 184 7.20 32.44 22.55
CA GLU A 184 8.59 32.68 22.16
C GLU A 184 9.43 32.80 23.45
N LEU A 185 10.51 32.02 23.52
CA LEU A 185 11.62 32.21 24.45
C LEU A 185 12.80 32.79 23.69
#